data_AF-A0A815R5T9-F1
#
_entry.id   AF-A0A815R5T9-F1
#
_cell.length_a   1.000
_cell.length_b   1.000
_cell.length_c   1.000
_cell.angle_alpha   90.00
_cell.angle_beta   90.00
_cell.angle_gamma   90.00
#
_symmetry.space_group_name_H-M   'P 1'
#
loop_
_entity.id
_entity.type
_entity.pdbx_description
1 polymer ?
#
loop_
_entity_poly.entity_id
_entity_poly.type
_entity_poly.pdbx_seq_one_letter_code
_entity_poly.pdbx_strand_id
1 'polypeptide(L)'
;MVFFVQVTTTAAMSFLCLSAFDRWACTSQSARIRQLSSIRVARFFFPIPFILWSLVNSPFLFYCDLVPPMYTCWFTNDLFMRIGTLILTPILTVLLPLVVLVVFGLLTYRNIRLVSHIRQQPNQSRMSTWEQQMTRMMLTQTLLSIICTIPRAMYVVYSIATVDEATTMSFERLSITLLIDCLTVSIVSVNFASSFYIFLFSSPRFRQTILMYLTCRFHLRSNQIAPTNMLLTATTHTGRQTARNIAHPTVQTEPF
;
A
#
# COMPACT_ATOMS: atom_id res chain seq x y z
N MET A 1 -13.41 19.98 14.42
CA MET A 1 -12.41 19.77 13.34
C MET A 1 -11.26 18.86 13.78
N VAL A 2 -10.64 19.11 14.94
CA VAL A 2 -9.49 18.33 15.45
C VAL A 2 -9.75 16.83 15.49
N PHE A 3 -10.90 16.39 16.04
CA PHE A 3 -11.27 14.97 16.09
C PHE A 3 -11.21 14.28 14.71
N PHE A 4 -11.85 14.86 13.70
CA PHE A 4 -11.86 14.28 12.35
C PHE A 4 -10.47 14.20 11.73
N VAL A 5 -9.64 15.23 11.94
CA VAL A 5 -8.25 15.25 11.45
C VAL A 5 -7.45 14.12 12.12
N GLN A 6 -7.60 13.91 13.43
CA GLN A 6 -6.88 12.85 14.15
C GLN A 6 -7.34 11.45 13.70
N VAL A 7 -8.65 11.22 13.63
CA VAL A 7 -9.20 9.92 13.20
C VAL A 7 -8.77 9.59 11.76
N THR A 8 -8.87 10.55 10.84
CA THR A 8 -8.50 10.31 9.43
C THR A 8 -7.00 10.09 9.25
N THR A 9 -6.15 10.85 9.96
CA THR A 9 -4.69 10.70 9.89
C THR A 9 -4.23 9.34 10.44
N THR A 10 -4.75 8.95 11.62
CA THR A 10 -4.43 7.66 12.26
C THR A 10 -4.95 6.46 11.46
N ALA A 11 -6.15 6.57 10.88
CA ALA A 11 -6.69 5.58 9.96
C ALA A 11 -5.83 5.45 8.70
N ALA A 12 -5.41 6.56 8.10
CA ALA A 12 -4.55 6.55 6.91
C ALA A 12 -3.20 5.85 7.17
N MET A 13 -2.57 6.11 8.32
CA MET A 13 -1.34 5.41 8.72
C MET A 13 -1.57 3.91 8.96
N SER A 14 -2.73 3.54 9.51
CA SER A 14 -3.09 2.13 9.68
C SER A 14 -3.30 1.44 8.34
N PHE A 15 -3.91 2.11 7.35
CA PHE A 15 -4.02 1.57 5.99
C PHE A 15 -2.66 1.42 5.31
N LEU A 16 -1.72 2.32 5.57
CA LEU A 16 -0.35 2.17 5.10
C LEU A 16 0.32 0.93 5.69
N CYS A 17 0.13 0.68 6.99
CA CYS A 17 0.61 -0.52 7.68
C CYS A 17 -0.07 -1.80 7.15
N LEU A 18 -1.39 -1.78 6.98
CA LEU A 18 -2.15 -2.89 6.40
C LEU A 18 -1.74 -3.16 4.96
N SER A 19 -1.41 -2.12 4.18
CA SER A 19 -0.86 -2.28 2.83
C SER A 19 0.51 -2.98 2.86
N ALA A 20 1.41 -2.58 3.77
CA ALA A 20 2.70 -3.27 3.92
C ALA A 20 2.53 -4.73 4.35
N PHE A 21 1.61 -5.02 5.27
CA PHE A 21 1.24 -6.38 5.67
C PHE A 21 0.66 -7.19 4.50
N ASP A 22 -0.27 -6.60 3.73
CA ASP A 22 -0.88 -7.20 2.56
C ASP A 22 0.17 -7.59 1.51
N ARG A 23 1.16 -6.71 1.27
CA ARG A 23 2.29 -6.99 0.37
C ARG A 23 3.17 -8.12 0.89
N TRP A 24 3.47 -8.13 2.17
CA TRP A 24 4.21 -9.23 2.78
C TRP A 24 3.44 -10.55 2.64
N ALA A 25 2.13 -10.54 2.89
CA ALA A 25 1.29 -11.72 2.79
C ALA A 25 1.20 -12.25 1.35
N CYS A 26 1.04 -11.36 0.36
CA CYS A 26 1.10 -11.67 -1.08
C CYS A 26 2.41 -12.35 -1.49
N THR A 27 3.54 -11.87 -0.96
CA THR A 27 4.87 -12.36 -1.34
C THR A 27 5.31 -13.61 -0.57
N SER A 28 4.55 -14.01 0.46
CA SER A 28 4.84 -15.20 1.25
C SER A 28 4.67 -16.50 0.46
N GLN A 29 5.53 -17.49 0.72
CA GLN A 29 5.46 -18.81 0.10
C GLN A 29 4.30 -19.66 0.64
N SER A 30 3.84 -19.36 1.86
CA SER A 30 2.74 -20.10 2.49
C SER A 30 1.41 -19.72 1.87
N ALA A 31 0.71 -20.71 1.31
CA ALA A 31 -0.62 -20.52 0.73
C ALA A 31 -1.63 -19.97 1.75
N ARG A 32 -1.51 -20.37 3.04
CA ARG A 32 -2.37 -19.89 4.13
C ARG A 32 -2.18 -18.39 4.38
N ILE A 33 -0.93 -17.92 4.37
CA ILE A 33 -0.63 -16.50 4.55
C ILE A 33 -1.10 -15.70 3.33
N ARG A 34 -0.88 -16.21 2.11
CA ARG A 34 -1.33 -15.57 0.87
C ARG A 34 -2.86 -15.40 0.81
N GLN A 35 -3.63 -16.32 1.37
CA GLN A 35 -5.09 -16.21 1.46
C GLN A 35 -5.56 -15.02 2.33
N LEU A 36 -4.73 -14.52 3.25
CA LEU A 36 -5.05 -13.33 4.05
C LEU A 36 -5.10 -12.06 3.20
N SER A 37 -4.41 -12.02 2.06
CA SER A 37 -4.47 -10.92 1.08
C SER A 37 -5.71 -10.99 0.16
N SER A 38 -6.67 -11.87 0.47
CA SER A 38 -7.89 -11.96 -0.35
C SER A 38 -8.79 -10.73 -0.16
N ILE A 39 -9.50 -10.34 -1.23
CA ILE A 39 -10.42 -9.19 -1.21
C ILE A 39 -11.52 -9.32 -0.15
N ARG A 40 -11.92 -10.55 0.22
CA ARG A 40 -12.91 -10.82 1.27
C ARG A 40 -12.37 -10.38 2.64
N VAL A 41 -11.12 -10.74 2.93
CA VAL A 41 -10.43 -10.35 4.15
C VAL A 41 -10.21 -8.84 4.16
N ALA A 42 -9.75 -8.25 3.06
CA ALA A 42 -9.57 -6.80 2.96
C ALA A 42 -10.84 -5.99 3.26
N ARG A 43 -12.00 -6.41 2.75
CA ARG A 43 -13.30 -5.77 3.05
C ARG A 43 -13.70 -5.87 4.52
N PHE A 44 -13.37 -6.98 5.16
CA PHE A 44 -13.62 -7.16 6.60
C PHE A 44 -12.70 -6.27 7.46
N PHE A 45 -11.44 -6.12 7.08
CA PHE A 45 -10.47 -5.30 7.82
C PHE A 45 -10.60 -3.78 7.56
N PHE A 46 -11.20 -3.38 6.43
CA PHE A 46 -11.33 -1.97 6.05
C PHE A 46 -12.01 -1.06 7.10
N PRO A 47 -13.17 -1.41 7.70
CA PRO A 47 -13.82 -0.55 8.69
C PRO A 47 -13.13 -0.53 10.06
N ILE A 48 -12.28 -1.52 10.36
CA ILE A 48 -11.70 -1.72 11.70
C ILE A 48 -10.85 -0.51 12.15
N PRO A 49 -9.91 0.03 11.34
CA PRO A 49 -9.16 1.24 11.72
C PRO A 49 -10.07 2.41 12.07
N PHE A 50 -11.11 2.68 11.27
CA PHE A 50 -12.00 3.81 11.54
C PHE A 50 -12.72 3.69 12.88
N ILE A 51 -13.24 2.50 13.19
CA ILE A 51 -13.94 2.24 14.46
C ILE A 51 -12.95 2.37 15.63
N LEU A 52 -11.81 1.68 15.54
CA LEU A 52 -10.77 1.69 16.58
C LEU A 52 -10.30 3.12 16.87
N TRP A 53 -9.94 3.89 15.84
CA TRP A 53 -9.43 5.24 16.01
C TRP A 53 -10.50 6.24 16.41
N SER A 54 -11.76 6.05 16.03
CA SER A 54 -12.86 6.88 16.53
C SER A 54 -13.06 6.70 18.03
N LEU A 55 -12.93 5.47 18.54
CA LEU A 55 -13.00 5.19 19.97
C LEU A 55 -11.80 5.77 20.72
N VAL A 56 -10.59 5.53 20.22
CA VAL A 56 -9.35 6.03 20.85
C VAL A 56 -9.31 7.57 20.88
N ASN A 57 -9.75 8.23 19.80
CA ASN A 57 -9.76 9.69 19.73
C ASN A 57 -11.06 10.32 20.24
N SER A 58 -12.03 9.55 20.73
CA SER A 58 -13.28 10.09 21.31
C SER A 58 -13.07 11.14 22.40
N PRO A 59 -12.02 11.07 23.27
CA PRO A 59 -11.79 12.11 24.28
C PRO A 59 -11.56 13.51 23.69
N PHE A 60 -11.06 13.63 22.45
CA PHE A 60 -10.87 14.93 21.79
C PHE A 60 -12.19 15.68 21.55
N LEU A 61 -13.33 14.99 21.55
CA LEU A 61 -14.65 15.62 21.44
C LEU A 61 -15.08 16.30 22.74
N PHE A 62 -14.60 15.83 23.89
CA PHE A 62 -14.99 16.33 25.20
C PHE A 62 -13.99 17.33 25.77
N TYR A 63 -12.70 17.20 25.40
CA TYR A 63 -11.62 17.97 26.00
C TYR A 63 -11.00 19.06 25.09
N CYS A 64 -11.40 19.22 23.82
CA CYS A 64 -11.04 20.41 23.03
C CYS A 64 -12.19 21.41 23.11
N ASP A 65 -11.91 22.58 23.66
CA ASP A 65 -12.85 23.69 23.73
C ASP A 65 -12.20 24.97 23.19
N LEU A 66 -13.03 25.96 22.85
CA LEU A 66 -12.55 27.29 22.47
C LEU A 66 -12.19 28.06 23.73
N VAL A 67 -10.89 28.36 23.89
CA VAL A 67 -10.40 29.08 25.07
C VAL A 67 -10.27 30.58 24.73
N PRO A 68 -10.99 31.48 25.46
CA PRO A 68 -10.82 32.94 25.34
C PRO A 68 -9.42 33.39 25.84
N PRO A 69 -8.89 34.56 25.40
CA PRO A 69 -9.53 35.62 24.61
C PRO A 69 -9.33 35.50 23.09
N MET A 70 -8.37 34.69 22.63
CA MET A 70 -8.05 34.54 21.20
C MET A 70 -8.93 33.50 20.48
N TYR A 71 -9.84 32.82 21.20
CA TYR A 71 -10.71 31.76 20.67
C TYR A 71 -9.94 30.67 19.93
N THR A 72 -8.85 30.20 20.52
CA THR A 72 -8.07 29.07 20.01
C THR A 72 -8.65 27.75 20.52
N CYS A 73 -8.73 26.69 19.68
CA CYS A 73 -9.09 25.35 20.20
C CYS A 73 -7.89 24.86 21.00
N TRP A 74 -8.11 24.64 22.29
CA TRP A 74 -7.09 24.15 23.19
C TRP A 74 -7.66 23.06 24.09
N PHE A 75 -6.76 22.29 24.68
CA PHE A 75 -7.14 21.24 25.62
C PHE A 75 -7.48 21.86 26.97
N THR A 76 -8.67 21.58 27.49
CA THR A 76 -9.11 22.08 28.80
C THR A 76 -8.49 21.32 29.98
N ASN A 77 -7.97 20.12 29.72
CA ASN A 77 -7.40 19.24 30.74
C ASN A 77 -5.91 18.99 30.48
N ASP A 78 -5.05 19.48 31.37
CA ASP A 78 -3.59 19.38 31.26
C ASP A 78 -3.08 17.93 31.30
N LEU A 79 -3.70 17.07 32.11
CA LEU A 79 -3.32 15.66 32.20
C LEU A 79 -3.62 14.94 30.88
N PHE A 80 -4.81 15.16 30.34
CA PHE A 80 -5.20 14.62 29.03
C PHE A 80 -4.29 15.15 27.92
N MET A 81 -3.97 16.45 27.94
CA MET A 81 -3.04 17.04 26.99
C MET A 81 -1.68 16.33 27.05
N ARG A 82 -1.09 16.17 28.25
CA ARG A 82 0.22 15.53 28.40
C ARG A 82 0.19 14.07 27.93
N ILE A 83 -0.74 13.27 28.45
CA ILE A 83 -0.81 11.83 28.11
C ILE A 83 -1.14 11.64 26.62
N GLY A 84 -2.12 12.39 26.11
CA GLY A 84 -2.59 12.31 24.73
C GLY A 84 -1.54 12.75 23.73
N THR A 85 -0.93 13.92 23.92
CA THR A 85 -0.02 14.53 22.94
C THR A 85 1.43 14.05 23.08
N LEU A 86 1.91 13.73 24.29
CA LEU A 86 3.31 13.34 24.52
C LEU A 86 3.54 11.83 24.48
N ILE A 87 2.53 11.03 24.79
CA ILE A 87 2.71 9.57 24.91
C ILE A 87 1.87 8.85 23.85
N LEU A 88 0.55 9.00 23.91
CA LEU A 88 -0.36 8.16 23.15
C LEU A 88 -0.27 8.43 21.65
N THR A 89 -0.40 9.69 21.24
CA THR A 89 -0.32 10.12 19.84
C THR A 89 1.02 9.73 19.21
N PRO A 90 2.19 10.12 19.74
CA PRO A 90 3.46 9.83 19.10
C PRO A 90 3.76 8.33 18.97
N ILE A 91 3.46 7.55 20.01
CA ILE A 91 3.70 6.11 19.99
C ILE A 91 2.80 5.45 18.94
N LEU A 92 1.51 5.75 18.95
CA LEU A 92 0.54 5.10 18.08
C LEU A 92 0.57 5.58 16.63
N THR A 93 0.95 6.83 16.39
CA THR A 93 0.90 7.44 15.04
C THR A 93 2.25 7.49 14.33
N VAL A 94 3.35 7.40 15.07
CA VAL A 94 4.70 7.53 14.49
C VAL A 94 5.52 6.28 14.74
N LEU A 95 5.76 5.91 16.00
CA LEU A 95 6.69 4.81 16.32
C LEU A 95 6.13 3.45 15.91
N LEU A 96 4.89 3.14 16.29
CA LEU A 96 4.27 1.87 15.97
C LEU A 96 4.15 1.67 14.45
N PRO A 97 3.63 2.62 13.65
CA PRO A 97 3.60 2.48 12.20
C PRO A 97 4.99 2.35 11.58
N LEU A 98 5.98 3.10 12.06
CA LEU A 98 7.35 3.02 11.57
C LEU A 98 7.93 1.61 11.75
N VAL A 99 7.80 1.04 12.95
CA VAL A 99 8.27 -0.33 13.25
C VAL A 99 7.56 -1.33 12.35
N VAL A 100 6.25 -1.23 12.23
CA VAL A 100 5.43 -2.13 11.39
C VAL A 100 5.87 -2.06 9.93
N LEU A 101 6.06 -0.85 9.38
CA LEU A 101 6.51 -0.65 8.00
C LEU A 101 7.92 -1.19 7.76
N VAL A 102 8.85 -0.99 8.70
CA VAL A 102 10.22 -1.52 8.60
C VAL A 102 10.20 -3.04 8.64
N VAL A 103 9.49 -3.65 9.59
CA VAL A 103 9.42 -5.11 9.72
C VAL A 103 8.80 -5.75 8.48
N PHE A 104 7.61 -5.32 8.06
CA PHE A 104 6.96 -5.90 6.88
C PHE A 104 7.66 -5.53 5.58
N GLY A 105 8.28 -4.35 5.48
CA GLY A 105 9.11 -3.97 4.34
C GLY A 105 10.32 -4.89 4.16
N LEU A 106 11.06 -5.16 5.24
CA LEU A 106 12.20 -6.08 5.23
C LEU A 106 11.78 -7.53 4.91
N LEU A 107 10.68 -8.00 5.51
CA LEU A 107 10.16 -9.33 5.22
C LEU A 107 9.72 -9.48 3.75
N THR A 108 9.04 -8.46 3.21
CA THR A 108 8.65 -8.43 1.80
C THR A 108 9.87 -8.47 0.89
N TYR A 109 10.90 -7.68 1.19
CA TYR A 109 12.15 -7.67 0.43
C TYR A 109 12.86 -9.04 0.44
N ARG A 110 12.93 -9.68 1.62
CA ARG A 110 13.50 -11.03 1.76
C ARG A 110 12.74 -12.05 0.92
N ASN A 111 11.40 -12.03 0.98
CA ASN A 111 10.55 -12.94 0.21
C ASN A 111 10.74 -12.76 -1.30
N ILE A 112 10.83 -11.52 -1.79
CA ILE A 112 11.05 -11.24 -3.21
C ILE A 112 12.40 -11.76 -3.66
N ARG A 113 13.47 -11.53 -2.89
CA ARG A 113 14.80 -12.07 -3.24
C ARG A 113 14.79 -13.59 -3.31
N LEU A 114 14.16 -14.25 -2.34
CA LEU A 114 14.05 -15.71 -2.32
C LEU A 114 13.27 -16.25 -3.53
N VAL A 115 12.12 -15.65 -3.84
CA VAL A 115 11.30 -16.04 -5.00
C VAL A 115 12.01 -15.76 -6.33
N SER A 116 12.74 -14.65 -6.44
CA SER A 116 13.49 -14.30 -7.64
C SER A 116 14.58 -15.32 -7.99
N HIS A 117 15.19 -15.94 -6.98
CA HIS A 117 16.20 -16.98 -7.16
C HIS A 117 15.59 -18.31 -7.63
N ILE A 118 14.36 -18.62 -7.20
CA ILE A 118 13.68 -19.89 -7.52
C ILE A 118 12.93 -19.83 -8.86
N ARG A 119 12.43 -18.65 -9.27
CA ARG A 119 11.60 -18.45 -10.47
C ARG A 119 12.34 -18.42 -11.82
N GLN A 120 13.54 -18.98 -11.93
CA GLN A 120 14.24 -19.14 -13.21
C GLN A 120 13.52 -20.09 -14.22
N GLN A 121 12.33 -20.61 -13.89
CA GLN A 121 11.54 -21.41 -14.80
C GLN A 121 10.74 -20.56 -15.82
N PRO A 122 10.87 -20.82 -17.14
CA PRO A 122 10.38 -19.93 -18.21
C PRO A 122 8.85 -19.83 -18.34
N ASN A 123 8.08 -20.82 -17.86
CA ASN A 123 6.63 -20.91 -18.11
C ASN A 123 5.74 -20.11 -17.13
N GLN A 124 6.26 -19.55 -16.04
CA GLN A 124 5.48 -18.78 -15.05
C GLN A 124 5.61 -17.25 -15.22
N SER A 125 6.31 -16.81 -16.27
CA SER A 125 6.85 -15.46 -16.43
C SER A 125 5.79 -14.36 -16.62
N ARG A 126 4.72 -14.59 -17.40
CA ARG A 126 3.81 -13.49 -17.83
C ARG A 126 2.93 -12.92 -16.72
N MET A 127 2.28 -13.76 -15.91
CA MET A 127 1.42 -13.30 -14.80
C MET A 127 2.24 -12.67 -13.67
N SER A 128 3.51 -13.07 -13.52
CA SER A 128 4.42 -12.52 -12.49
C SER A 128 4.81 -11.06 -12.72
N THR A 129 4.88 -10.60 -13.98
CA THR A 129 5.40 -9.24 -14.26
C THR A 129 4.50 -8.14 -13.71
N TRP A 130 3.17 -8.33 -13.75
CA TRP A 130 2.21 -7.37 -13.20
C TRP A 130 2.27 -7.32 -11.68
N GLU A 131 2.29 -8.48 -11.03
CA GLU A 131 2.42 -8.59 -9.57
C GLU A 131 3.77 -8.01 -9.10
N GLN A 132 4.86 -8.25 -9.84
CA GLN A 132 6.18 -7.70 -9.55
C GLN A 132 6.21 -6.18 -9.70
N GLN A 133 5.60 -5.62 -10.75
CA GLN A 133 5.52 -4.17 -10.95
C GLN A 133 4.74 -3.51 -9.80
N MET A 134 3.58 -4.06 -9.45
CA MET A 134 2.75 -3.57 -8.34
C MET A 134 3.50 -3.67 -7.00
N THR A 135 4.19 -4.79 -6.76
CA THR A 135 4.97 -5.01 -5.54
C THR A 135 6.15 -4.04 -5.46
N ARG A 136 6.90 -3.84 -6.55
CA ARG A 136 8.01 -2.87 -6.61
C ARG A 136 7.50 -1.46 -6.30
N MET A 137 6.36 -1.10 -6.85
CA MET A 137 5.78 0.21 -6.64
C MET A 137 5.38 0.45 -5.18
N MET A 138 4.69 -0.52 -4.58
CA MET A 138 4.30 -0.45 -3.17
C MET A 138 5.52 -0.43 -2.24
N LEU A 139 6.59 -1.19 -2.57
CA LEU A 139 7.85 -1.12 -1.83
C LEU A 139 8.49 0.27 -1.91
N THR A 140 8.52 0.89 -3.09
CA THR A 140 9.00 2.28 -3.23
C THR A 140 8.19 3.23 -2.36
N GLN A 141 6.86 3.06 -2.32
CA GLN A 141 5.99 3.86 -1.46
C GLN A 141 6.28 3.63 0.03
N THR A 142 6.43 2.38 0.47
CA THR A 142 6.80 2.05 1.85
C THR A 142 8.15 2.64 2.24
N LEU A 143 9.17 2.55 1.36
CA LEU A 143 10.49 3.13 1.60
C LEU A 143 10.44 4.65 1.72
N LEU A 144 9.72 5.32 0.81
CA LEU A 144 9.51 6.77 0.89
C LEU A 144 8.80 7.15 2.20
N SER A 145 7.78 6.40 2.59
CA SER A 145 7.08 6.62 3.86
C SER A 145 7.97 6.46 5.08
N ILE A 146 8.87 5.47 5.10
CA ILE A 146 9.87 5.31 6.17
C ILE A 146 10.77 6.55 6.22
N ILE A 147 11.33 6.98 5.08
CA ILE A 147 12.23 8.14 5.00
C ILE A 147 11.55 9.41 5.49
N CYS A 148 10.31 9.68 5.05
CA CYS A 148 9.54 10.84 5.46
C CYS A 148 9.10 10.80 6.93
N THR A 149 8.95 9.61 7.52
CA THR A 149 8.51 9.45 8.91
C THR A 149 9.65 9.57 9.92
N ILE A 150 10.90 9.26 9.52
CA ILE A 150 12.07 9.35 10.41
C ILE A 150 12.24 10.75 11.05
N PRO A 151 12.21 11.88 10.31
CA PRO A 151 12.33 13.21 10.92
C PRO A 151 11.26 13.48 11.99
N ARG A 152 10.03 13.03 11.74
CA ARG A 152 8.93 13.14 12.70
C ARG A 152 9.17 12.29 13.94
N ALA A 153 9.65 11.05 13.76
CA ALA A 153 9.99 10.16 14.87
C ALA A 153 11.11 10.75 15.75
N MET A 154 12.15 11.32 15.13
CA MET A 154 13.23 12.00 15.84
C MET A 154 12.71 13.19 16.65
N TYR A 155 11.89 14.04 16.04
CA TYR A 155 11.27 15.18 16.73
C TYR A 155 10.41 14.74 17.92
N VAL A 156 9.62 13.69 17.74
CA VAL A 156 8.80 13.12 18.81
C VAL A 156 9.65 12.66 19.98
N VAL A 157 10.71 11.89 19.72
CA VAL A 157 11.62 11.41 20.78
C VAL A 157 12.28 12.59 21.49
N TYR A 158 12.72 13.60 20.73
CA TYR A 158 13.24 14.85 21.29
C TYR A 158 12.20 15.52 22.21
N SER A 159 10.96 15.67 21.74
CA SER A 159 9.89 16.35 22.49
C SER A 159 9.58 15.66 23.82
N ILE A 160 9.63 14.33 23.86
CA ILE A 160 9.41 13.52 25.08
C ILE A 160 10.60 13.68 26.04
N ALA A 161 11.82 13.67 25.52
CA ALA A 161 13.02 13.82 26.34
C ALA A 161 13.13 15.21 26.99
N THR A 162 12.57 16.25 26.35
CA THR A 162 12.63 17.64 26.83
C THR A 162 11.38 18.10 27.59
N VAL A 163 10.45 17.20 27.96
CA VAL A 163 9.19 17.57 28.63
C VAL A 163 9.44 18.27 29.97
N ASP A 164 10.40 17.80 30.75
CA ASP A 164 10.66 18.32 32.10
C ASP A 164 11.37 19.68 32.08
N GLU A 165 12.09 20.00 31.00
CA GLU A 165 12.74 21.30 30.79
C GLU A 165 11.80 22.35 30.17
N ALA A 166 10.62 21.94 29.72
CA ALA A 166 9.70 22.77 28.95
C ALA A 166 9.15 23.97 29.73
N THR A 167 9.06 23.87 31.05
CA THR A 167 8.57 24.92 31.96
C THR A 167 9.50 26.13 32.06
N THR A 168 10.76 26.02 31.61
CA THR A 168 11.77 27.10 31.60
C THR A 168 12.23 27.50 30.20
N MET A 169 11.53 27.04 29.15
CA MET A 169 11.91 27.34 27.75
C MET A 169 11.78 28.82 27.43
N SER A 170 12.85 29.41 26.87
CA SER A 170 12.80 30.76 26.30
C SER A 170 11.87 30.80 25.08
N PHE A 171 11.28 31.97 24.81
CA PHE A 171 10.38 32.20 23.67
C PHE A 171 11.01 31.81 22.31
N GLU A 172 12.33 31.99 22.18
CA GLU A 172 13.10 31.62 20.99
C GLU A 172 13.10 30.10 20.76
N ARG A 173 13.33 29.30 21.81
CA ARG A 173 13.32 27.83 21.71
C ARG A 173 11.95 27.29 21.36
N LEU A 174 10.89 27.88 21.90
CA LEU A 174 9.51 27.52 21.56
C LEU A 174 9.24 27.75 20.07
N SER A 175 9.63 28.91 19.54
CA SER A 175 9.45 29.26 18.13
C SER A 175 10.18 28.30 17.20
N ILE A 176 11.43 27.93 17.53
CA ILE A 176 12.21 26.95 16.76
C ILE A 176 11.54 25.56 16.81
N THR A 177 11.08 25.14 17.98
CA THR A 177 10.43 23.83 18.16
C THR A 177 9.15 23.73 17.33
N LEU A 178 8.33 24.79 17.31
CA LEU A 178 7.12 24.85 16.48
C LEU A 178 7.44 24.84 14.97
N LEU A 179 8.50 25.53 14.55
CA LEU A 179 8.94 25.50 13.16
C LEU A 179 9.33 24.08 12.73
N ILE A 180 10.09 23.36 13.57
CA ILE A 180 10.49 21.98 13.33
C ILE A 180 9.27 21.05 13.31
N ASP A 181 8.31 21.24 14.24
CA ASP A 181 7.04 20.50 14.26
C ASP A 181 6.30 20.65 12.92
N CYS A 182 6.08 21.88 12.46
CA CYS A 182 5.43 22.19 11.20
C CYS A 182 6.16 21.58 9.98
N LEU A 183 7.50 21.65 9.96
CA LEU A 183 8.31 21.06 8.89
C LEU A 183 8.18 19.54 8.87
N THR A 184 8.28 18.88 10.03
CA THR A 184 8.16 17.42 10.10
C THR A 184 6.75 16.93 9.72
N VAL A 185 5.70 17.65 10.13
CA VAL A 185 4.31 17.36 9.72
C VAL A 185 4.12 17.55 8.21
N SER A 186 4.71 18.60 7.64
CA SER A 186 4.67 18.85 6.19
C SER A 186 5.38 17.75 5.40
N ILE A 187 6.55 17.29 5.85
CA ILE A 187 7.29 16.16 5.25
C ILE A 187 6.46 14.87 5.30
N VAL A 188 5.82 14.56 6.43
CA VAL A 188 4.94 13.39 6.54
C VAL A 188 3.73 13.53 5.62
N SER A 189 3.18 14.73 5.45
CA SER A 189 2.03 14.98 4.59
C SER A 189 2.31 14.69 3.11
N VAL A 190 3.58 14.81 2.68
CA VAL A 190 4.01 14.40 1.33
C VAL A 190 3.69 12.94 1.06
N ASN A 191 3.68 12.06 2.07
CA ASN A 191 3.34 10.65 1.88
C ASN A 191 1.94 10.45 1.28
N PHE A 192 0.97 11.26 1.68
CA PHE A 192 -0.40 11.16 1.17
C PHE A 192 -0.49 11.51 -0.31
N ALA A 193 0.29 12.51 -0.76
CA ALA A 193 0.37 12.88 -2.17
C ALA A 193 1.28 11.94 -2.98
N SER A 194 2.29 11.34 -2.34
CA SER A 194 3.33 10.56 -3.01
C SER A 194 2.81 9.37 -3.80
N SER A 195 1.77 8.70 -3.30
CA SER A 195 1.17 7.52 -3.95
C SER A 195 0.84 7.82 -5.41
N PHE A 196 0.18 8.95 -5.67
CA PHE A 196 -0.19 9.39 -7.01
C PHE A 196 1.03 9.55 -7.92
N TYR A 197 2.07 10.24 -7.45
CA TYR A 197 3.29 10.47 -8.22
C TYR A 197 4.06 9.17 -8.48
N ILE A 198 4.14 8.27 -7.49
CA ILE A 198 4.80 6.97 -7.66
C ILE A 198 4.03 6.15 -8.72
N PHE A 199 2.69 6.13 -8.69
CA PHE A 199 1.87 5.47 -9.73
C PHE A 199 2.16 6.05 -11.12
N LEU A 200 2.26 7.38 -11.21
CA LEU A 200 2.51 8.09 -12.46
C LEU A 200 3.90 7.79 -13.06
N PHE A 201 4.95 7.78 -12.24
CA PHE A 201 6.32 7.60 -12.73
C PHE A 201 6.72 6.12 -12.90
N SER A 202 6.31 5.24 -11.99
CA SER A 202 6.80 3.85 -11.91
C SER A 202 6.30 2.94 -13.04
N SER A 203 5.11 3.22 -13.60
CA SER A 203 4.50 2.35 -14.60
C SER A 203 4.43 3.01 -15.99
N PRO A 204 5.32 2.63 -16.94
CA PRO A 204 5.20 3.03 -18.34
C PRO A 204 3.84 2.64 -18.93
N ARG A 205 3.28 1.53 -18.47
CA ARG A 205 1.95 1.06 -18.87
C ARG A 205 0.83 1.93 -18.33
N PHE A 206 0.94 2.44 -17.10
CA PHE A 206 -0.03 3.40 -16.56
C PHE A 206 0.00 4.71 -17.35
N ARG A 207 1.20 5.16 -17.74
CA ARG A 207 1.36 6.27 -18.69
C ARG A 207 0.72 5.96 -20.05
N GLN A 208 0.89 4.75 -20.58
CA GLN A 208 0.21 4.31 -21.81
C GLN A 208 -1.31 4.21 -21.66
N THR A 209 -1.83 3.81 -20.50
CA THR A 209 -3.28 3.76 -20.23
C THR A 209 -3.86 5.16 -20.10
N ILE A 210 -3.20 6.07 -19.38
CA ILE A 210 -3.60 7.49 -19.29
C ILE A 210 -3.51 8.15 -20.67
N LEU A 211 -2.39 7.98 -21.37
CA LEU A 211 -2.26 8.46 -22.75
C LEU A 211 -3.34 7.81 -23.61
N MET A 212 -3.64 6.53 -23.49
CA MET A 212 -4.74 5.90 -24.23
C MET A 212 -6.09 6.55 -23.88
N TYR A 213 -6.44 6.83 -22.63
CA TYR A 213 -7.69 7.52 -22.30
C TYR A 213 -7.72 8.97 -22.83
N LEU A 214 -6.59 9.67 -22.79
CA LEU A 214 -6.46 11.04 -23.31
C LEU A 214 -6.44 11.08 -24.85
N THR A 215 -5.85 10.07 -25.50
CA THR A 215 -5.62 9.99 -26.96
C THR A 215 -6.72 9.19 -27.67
N CYS A 216 -7.45 8.29 -26.99
CA CYS A 216 -8.64 7.62 -27.54
C CYS A 216 -9.80 8.61 -27.76
N ARG A 217 -9.81 9.77 -27.08
CA ARG A 217 -10.68 10.89 -27.51
C ARG A 217 -10.32 11.44 -28.89
N PHE A 218 -9.08 11.23 -29.36
CA PHE A 218 -8.62 11.61 -30.70
C PHE A 218 -8.66 10.48 -31.72
N HIS A 219 -8.62 9.21 -31.30
CA HIS A 219 -8.49 8.06 -32.20
C HIS A 219 -9.78 7.25 -32.46
N LEU A 220 -10.94 7.76 -32.05
CA LEU A 220 -12.25 7.23 -32.47
C LEU A 220 -12.67 7.65 -33.89
N ARG A 221 -11.77 8.30 -34.65
CA ARG A 221 -12.01 8.71 -36.05
C ARG A 221 -11.27 7.85 -37.10
N SER A 222 -10.57 6.79 -36.72
CA SER A 222 -9.79 5.97 -37.67
C SER A 222 -9.85 4.46 -37.40
N ASN A 223 -11.07 3.94 -37.20
CA ASN A 223 -11.34 2.54 -37.51
C ASN A 223 -12.11 2.50 -38.83
N GLN A 224 -11.39 2.65 -39.94
CA GLN A 224 -11.87 2.14 -41.22
C GLN A 224 -11.83 0.62 -41.12
N ILE A 225 -13.01 0.01 -41.12
CA ILE A 225 -13.19 -1.42 -41.34
C ILE A 225 -12.72 -1.68 -42.77
N ALA A 226 -11.57 -2.33 -42.94
CA ALA A 226 -11.19 -2.87 -44.23
C ALA A 226 -12.23 -3.93 -44.61
N PRO A 227 -12.89 -3.84 -45.78
CA PRO A 227 -13.80 -4.88 -46.22
C PRO A 227 -12.99 -6.15 -46.44
N THR A 228 -13.33 -7.19 -45.66
CA THR A 228 -12.91 -8.56 -45.92
C THR A 228 -13.50 -8.97 -47.26
N ASN A 229 -12.76 -8.75 -48.34
CA ASN A 229 -13.02 -9.39 -49.61
C ASN A 229 -12.80 -10.89 -49.41
N MET A 230 -13.89 -11.57 -49.04
CA MET A 230 -14.01 -13.02 -48.97
C MET A 230 -13.97 -13.51 -50.42
N LEU A 231 -12.75 -13.72 -50.91
CA LEU A 231 -12.50 -14.33 -52.21
C LEU A 231 -13.02 -15.76 -52.13
N LEU A 232 -14.14 -16.01 -52.81
CA LEU A 232 -14.60 -17.33 -53.21
C LEU A 232 -13.42 -18.11 -53.81
N THR A 233 -13.04 -19.22 -53.20
CA THR A 233 -12.44 -20.31 -53.97
C THR A 233 -13.05 -21.60 -53.49
N ALA A 234 -14.18 -21.93 -54.11
CA ALA A 234 -14.70 -23.28 -54.16
C ALA A 234 -13.66 -24.18 -54.84
N THR A 235 -13.19 -25.19 -54.14
CA THR A 235 -12.79 -26.47 -54.75
C THR A 235 -13.26 -27.61 -53.85
N THR A 236 -14.43 -28.11 -54.22
CA THR A 236 -14.87 -29.50 -54.08
C THR A 236 -13.76 -30.51 -54.37
N HIS A 237 -13.59 -31.54 -53.52
CA HIS A 237 -13.65 -32.96 -53.92
C HIS A 237 -13.31 -33.96 -52.78
N THR A 238 -14.26 -34.88 -52.50
CA THR A 238 -14.11 -36.35 -52.24
C THR A 238 -13.03 -36.84 -51.25
N GLY A 239 -13.29 -37.62 -50.19
CA GLY A 239 -14.17 -38.80 -50.04
C GLY A 239 -13.33 -40.10 -49.98
N ARG A 240 -13.34 -40.81 -48.81
CA ARG A 240 -13.06 -42.27 -48.54
C ARG A 240 -12.34 -42.44 -47.20
N GLN A 241 -12.92 -43.07 -46.17
CA GLN A 241 -13.09 -44.52 -45.94
C GLN A 241 -11.80 -45.35 -45.99
N THR A 242 -11.30 -45.75 -44.81
CA THR A 242 -10.89 -47.13 -44.38
C THR A 242 -10.31 -47.02 -42.96
N ALA A 243 -10.89 -47.56 -41.89
CA ALA A 243 -11.19 -48.96 -41.57
C ALA A 243 -9.94 -49.88 -41.49
N ARG A 244 -9.77 -50.47 -40.29
CA ARG A 244 -9.38 -51.87 -40.02
C ARG A 244 -7.88 -52.21 -39.82
N ASN A 245 -7.59 -52.67 -38.59
CA ASN A 245 -6.80 -53.87 -38.19
C ASN A 245 -6.40 -53.66 -36.70
N ILE A 246 -6.82 -54.39 -35.66
CA ILE A 246 -7.09 -55.82 -35.39
C ILE A 246 -5.96 -56.78 -35.81
N ALA A 247 -5.08 -57.08 -34.85
CA ALA A 247 -4.46 -58.38 -34.53
C ALA A 247 -3.66 -58.17 -33.22
N HIS A 248 -4.09 -58.61 -32.02
CA HIS A 248 -4.04 -59.94 -31.39
C HIS A 248 -2.62 -60.52 -31.16
N PRO A 249 -2.40 -61.40 -30.15
CA PRO A 249 -1.28 -61.34 -29.20
C PRO A 249 -0.40 -62.61 -29.28
N THR A 250 0.74 -62.62 -28.58
CA THR A 250 1.52 -63.84 -28.25
C THR A 250 2.41 -63.44 -27.06
N VAL A 251 2.13 -63.87 -25.83
CA VAL A 251 2.46 -65.15 -25.17
C VAL A 251 3.97 -65.39 -25.03
N GLN A 252 4.44 -65.39 -23.78
CA GLN A 252 5.52 -66.17 -23.13
C GLN A 252 5.79 -65.47 -21.78
N THR A 253 5.30 -65.87 -20.60
CA THR A 253 5.55 -67.08 -19.78
C THR A 253 6.96 -67.65 -19.89
N GLU A 254 7.82 -67.31 -18.94
CA GLU A 254 8.41 -68.30 -18.01
C GLU A 254 8.93 -67.65 -16.70
N PRO A 255 8.87 -68.36 -15.56
CA PRO A 255 9.17 -67.82 -14.23
C PRO A 255 10.57 -68.20 -13.70
N PHE A 256 11.06 -67.36 -12.78
CA PHE A 256 11.87 -67.74 -11.62
C PHE A 256 11.18 -67.23 -10.37
#